data_AF-A0A915CYG0-F1
#
_entry.id   AF-A0A915CYG0-F1
#
_cell.length_a   1.000
_cell.length_b   1.000
_cell.length_c   1.000
_cell.angle_alpha   90.00
_cell.angle_beta   90.00
_cell.angle_gamma   90.00
#
_symmetry.space_group_name_H-M   'P 1'
#
loop_
_entity.id
_entity.type
_entity.pdbx_description
1 polymer ?
#
loop_
_entity_poly.entity_id
_entity_poly.type
_entity_poly.pdbx_seq_one_letter_code
_entity_poly.pdbx_strand_id
1 'polypeptide(L)'
;MKLFWLTITLVILLVLCFSDMCHSSPSSASSSSSDDSEGTGSQNVEIGEDETPCNVKVHTVKNVPGKCVRLRGGSMACQSESYLDPVNEDCLMFG
;
A
#
# COMPACT_ATOMS: atom_id res chain seq x y z
N MET A 1 31.06 23.19 31.20
CA MET A 1 29.60 23.49 31.17
C MET A 1 29.09 23.99 29.81
N LYS A 2 29.89 24.69 28.98
CA LYS A 2 29.47 25.19 27.66
C LYS A 2 29.23 24.11 26.59
N LEU A 3 29.89 22.96 26.69
CA LEU A 3 29.77 21.86 25.72
C LEU A 3 28.42 21.12 25.83
N PHE A 4 27.82 21.09 27.02
CA PHE A 4 26.55 20.39 27.28
C PHE A 4 25.35 21.12 26.65
N TRP A 5 25.41 22.45 26.60
CA TRP A 5 24.39 23.25 25.93
C TRP A 5 24.45 23.08 24.41
N LEU A 6 25.65 23.00 23.83
CA LEU A 6 25.84 22.76 22.39
C LEU A 6 25.27 21.42 21.92
N THR A 7 25.48 20.35 22.70
CA THR A 7 24.95 19.02 22.36
C THR A 7 23.44 18.97 22.44
N ILE A 8 22.83 19.62 23.44
CA ILE A 8 21.37 19.70 23.57
C ILE A 8 20.77 20.46 22.39
N THR A 9 21.36 21.61 22.03
CA THR A 9 20.90 22.39 20.87
C THR A 9 21.02 21.60 19.56
N LEU A 10 22.11 20.85 19.36
CA LEU A 10 22.31 20.01 18.17
C LEU A 10 21.24 18.91 18.06
N VAL A 11 20.94 18.21 19.17
CA VAL A 11 19.95 17.13 19.20
C VAL A 11 18.55 17.67 18.91
N ILE A 12 18.17 18.81 19.49
CA ILE A 12 16.88 19.46 19.20
C ILE A 12 16.77 19.84 17.73
N LEU A 13 17.84 20.39 17.14
CA LEU A 13 17.87 20.78 15.73
C LEU A 13 17.68 19.56 14.81
N LEU A 14 18.30 18.42 15.14
CA LEU A 14 18.13 17.18 14.38
C LEU A 14 16.69 16.68 14.42
N VAL A 15 16.05 16.65 15.60
CA VAL A 15 14.66 16.19 15.77
C VAL A 15 13.66 17.07 15.01
N LEU A 16 13.87 18.39 15.01
CA LEU A 16 13.03 19.31 14.23
C LEU A 16 13.21 19.10 12.72
N CYS A 17 14.44 18.90 12.23
CA CYS A 17 14.69 18.58 10.81
C CYS A 17 14.04 17.26 10.36
N PHE A 18 13.97 16.24 11.22
CA PHE A 18 13.24 15.00 10.91
C PHE A 18 11.72 15.21 10.82
N SER A 19 11.19 16.21 11.49
CA SER A 19 9.75 16.50 11.52
C SER A 19 9.29 17.29 10.27
N ASP A 20 10.12 18.19 9.77
CA ASP A 20 9.83 18.98 8.55
C ASP A 20 9.95 18.17 7.25
N MET A 21 10.74 17.09 7.22
CA MET A 21 10.83 16.18 6.05
C MET A 21 9.56 15.36 5.81
N CYS A 22 8.58 15.39 6.71
CA CYS A 22 7.26 14.79 6.51
C CYS A 22 6.22 15.74 5.87
N HIS A 23 6.53 17.03 5.66
CA HIS A 23 5.54 18.03 5.24
C HIS A 23 5.61 18.48 3.77
N SER A 24 6.43 17.85 2.92
CA SER A 24 6.31 18.02 1.46
C SER A 24 5.27 17.05 0.89
N SER A 25 4.02 17.17 1.33
CA SER A 25 2.87 16.65 0.59
C SER A 25 2.30 17.79 -0.26
N PRO A 26 2.35 17.74 -1.60
CA PRO A 26 1.46 18.56 -2.39
C PRO A 26 0.03 18.12 -2.07
N SER A 27 -0.72 19.03 -1.46
CA SER A 27 -2.15 18.94 -1.27
C SER A 27 -2.83 18.56 -2.58
N SER A 28 -3.45 17.38 -2.64
CA SER A 28 -4.54 17.10 -3.54
C SER A 28 -5.66 16.53 -2.69
N ALA A 29 -6.48 17.45 -2.19
CA ALA A 29 -7.77 17.09 -1.65
C ALA A 29 -8.64 16.55 -2.79
N SER A 30 -9.10 15.31 -2.65
CA SER A 30 -10.34 14.87 -3.26
C SER A 30 -10.96 13.83 -2.32
N SER A 31 -11.88 14.34 -1.51
CA SER A 31 -12.96 13.60 -0.90
C SER A 31 -13.84 12.97 -1.97
N SER A 32 -14.06 11.66 -1.93
CA SER A 32 -15.34 11.08 -2.36
C SER A 32 -15.54 9.71 -1.73
N SER A 33 -16.71 9.62 -1.11
CA SER A 33 -17.41 8.52 -0.47
C SER A 33 -17.75 7.34 -1.39
N SER A 34 -17.99 6.18 -0.75
CA SER A 34 -18.90 5.07 -1.11
C SER A 34 -18.74 4.38 -2.46
N ASP A 35 -18.66 3.05 -2.44
CA ASP A 35 -19.72 2.17 -2.97
C ASP A 35 -19.34 0.69 -2.73
N ASP A 36 -20.12 0.00 -1.89
CA ASP A 36 -20.18 -1.46 -1.88
C ASP A 36 -20.84 -1.92 -3.19
N SER A 37 -20.20 -2.84 -3.93
CA SER A 37 -20.87 -3.52 -5.05
C SER A 37 -20.45 -4.97 -5.14
N GLU A 38 -21.47 -5.79 -4.88
CA GLU A 38 -21.56 -7.23 -4.98
C GLU A 38 -21.45 -7.67 -6.45
N GLY A 39 -20.69 -8.74 -6.70
CA GLY A 39 -20.53 -9.34 -8.02
C GLY A 39 -20.78 -10.85 -7.97
N THR A 40 -22.04 -11.23 -7.77
CA THR A 40 -22.52 -12.61 -7.91
C THR A 40 -22.72 -12.95 -9.39
N GLY A 41 -22.15 -14.05 -9.88
CA GLY A 41 -22.41 -14.60 -11.23
C GLY A 41 -21.51 -15.80 -11.54
N SER A 42 -21.87 -17.02 -11.13
CA SER A 42 -22.72 -18.00 -11.84
C SER A 42 -21.96 -18.87 -12.85
N GLN A 43 -21.84 -20.18 -12.57
CA GLN A 43 -22.48 -21.23 -13.40
C GLN A 43 -22.29 -22.65 -12.83
N ASN A 44 -23.37 -23.40 -12.91
CA ASN A 44 -23.57 -24.78 -12.48
C ASN A 44 -22.47 -25.75 -12.97
N VAL A 45 -22.07 -26.65 -12.07
CA VAL A 45 -21.46 -27.92 -12.46
C VAL A 45 -22.40 -29.01 -11.99
N GLU A 46 -23.04 -29.71 -12.93
CA GLU A 46 -23.62 -31.03 -12.68
C GLU A 46 -22.46 -31.96 -12.29
N ILE A 47 -22.42 -32.34 -11.02
CA ILE A 47 -21.42 -33.26 -10.48
C ILE A 47 -21.98 -34.67 -10.70
N GLY A 48 -21.46 -35.35 -11.72
CA GLY A 48 -21.57 -36.80 -11.83
C GLY A 48 -20.82 -37.46 -10.68
N GLU A 49 -21.48 -38.42 -10.04
CA GLU A 49 -21.04 -39.13 -8.85
C GLU A 49 -19.88 -40.08 -9.20
N ASP A 50 -18.64 -39.60 -9.04
CA ASP A 50 -17.45 -40.43 -8.84
C ASP A 50 -16.56 -39.72 -7.82
N GLU A 51 -16.76 -40.08 -6.54
CA GLU A 51 -16.18 -39.43 -5.36
C GLU A 51 -14.70 -39.80 -5.17
N THR A 52 -13.85 -39.44 -6.14
CA THR A 52 -12.41 -39.45 -5.91
C THR A 52 -12.04 -38.17 -5.15
N PRO A 53 -11.52 -38.26 -3.90
CA PRO A 53 -11.19 -37.06 -3.13
C PRO A 53 -10.07 -36.29 -3.84
N CYS A 54 -10.35 -35.04 -4.20
CA CYS A 54 -9.37 -34.13 -4.81
C CYS A 54 -9.01 -33.01 -3.82
N ASN A 55 -7.75 -32.57 -3.85
CA ASN A 55 -7.29 -31.44 -3.05
C ASN A 55 -7.32 -30.17 -3.89
N VAL A 56 -8.13 -29.19 -3.48
CA VAL A 56 -8.20 -27.87 -4.12
C VAL A 56 -7.16 -26.96 -3.46
N LYS A 57 -6.24 -26.41 -4.26
CA LYS A 57 -5.25 -25.43 -3.79
C LYS A 57 -5.77 -24.02 -4.04
N VAL A 58 -6.18 -23.33 -2.98
CA VAL A 58 -6.66 -21.94 -3.04
C VAL A 58 -5.51 -20.99 -2.69
N HIS A 59 -5.27 -20.00 -3.56
CA HIS A 59 -4.36 -18.89 -3.29
C HIS A 59 -5.17 -17.67 -2.85
N THR A 60 -5.05 -17.28 -1.59
CA THR A 60 -5.74 -16.08 -1.09
C THR A 60 -4.97 -14.83 -1.47
N VAL A 61 -5.57 -13.98 -2.30
CA VAL A 61 -5.09 -12.61 -2.54
C VAL A 61 -5.63 -11.72 -1.43
N LYS A 62 -4.76 -10.93 -0.81
CA LYS A 62 -5.13 -9.99 0.25
C LYS A 62 -4.95 -8.57 -0.24
N ASN A 63 -6.05 -7.82 -0.31
CA ASN A 63 -6.00 -6.38 -0.55
C ASN A 63 -5.62 -5.68 0.75
N VAL A 64 -4.57 -4.86 0.68
CA VAL A 64 -4.13 -4.02 1.79
C VAL A 64 -4.11 -2.57 1.30
N PRO A 65 -4.55 -1.60 2.11
CA PRO A 65 -4.44 -0.21 1.75
C PRO A 65 -2.96 0.18 1.62
N GLY A 66 -2.63 0.81 0.50
CA GLY A 66 -1.28 1.26 0.18
C GLY A 66 -1.28 2.64 -0.44
N LYS A 67 -0.09 3.10 -0.83
CA LYS A 67 0.12 4.36 -1.54
C LYS A 67 0.92 4.08 -2.81
N CYS A 68 0.55 4.75 -3.90
CA CYS A 68 1.35 4.71 -5.12
C CYS A 68 2.64 5.51 -4.92
N VAL A 69 3.78 4.84 -5.12
CA VAL A 69 5.12 5.41 -5.00
C VAL A 69 5.90 5.18 -6.27
N ARG A 70 6.84 6.08 -6.56
CA ARG A 70 7.71 5.97 -7.74
C ARG A 70 9.05 5.35 -7.34
N LEU A 71 9.35 4.19 -7.90
CA LEU A 71 10.60 3.47 -7.65
C LEU A 71 11.78 4.11 -8.40
N ARG A 72 13.00 3.84 -7.94
CA ARG A 72 14.21 4.19 -8.68
C ARG A 72 14.22 3.43 -10.01
N GLY A 73 14.07 4.15 -11.11
CA GLY A 73 13.82 3.60 -12.45
C GLY A 73 12.59 4.21 -13.13
N GLY A 74 11.78 4.97 -12.38
CA GLY A 74 10.65 5.72 -12.93
C GLY A 74 9.32 4.97 -12.92
N SER A 75 9.33 3.66 -12.65
CA SER A 75 8.14 2.82 -12.52
C SER A 75 7.32 3.15 -11.28
N MET A 76 6.00 3.09 -11.42
CA MET A 76 5.06 3.22 -10.32
C MET A 76 4.86 1.86 -9.62
N ALA A 77 4.63 1.89 -8.31
CA ALA A 77 4.37 0.70 -7.49
C ALA A 77 3.39 1.04 -6.36
N CYS A 78 2.62 0.06 -5.87
CA CYS A 78 1.81 0.22 -4.66
C CYS A 78 2.62 -0.25 -3.43
N GLN A 79 2.77 0.63 -2.43
CA GLN A 79 3.48 0.33 -1.19
C GLN A 79 2.54 0.42 0.02
N SER A 80 2.55 -0.63 0.84
CA SER A 80 1.97 -0.66 2.18
C SER A 80 3.09 -0.74 3.23
N GLU A 81 2.74 -0.83 4.52
CA GLU A 81 3.71 -0.97 5.61
C GLU A 81 4.62 -2.21 5.46
N SER A 82 4.05 -3.31 4.94
CA SER A 82 4.72 -4.62 4.91
C SER A 82 4.93 -5.19 3.51
N TYR A 83 4.34 -4.59 2.48
CA TYR A 83 4.33 -5.12 1.13
C TYR A 83 4.59 -4.05 0.08
N LEU A 84 5.32 -4.45 -0.97
CA LEU A 84 5.56 -3.66 -2.17
C LEU A 84 5.09 -4.46 -3.39
N ASP A 85 4.17 -3.87 -4.15
CA ASP A 85 3.62 -4.42 -5.38
C ASP A 85 4.02 -3.53 -6.58
N PRO A 86 5.06 -3.89 -7.34
CA PRO A 86 5.53 -3.12 -8.49
C PRO A 86 4.65 -3.21 -9.74
N VAL A 87 3.67 -4.11 -9.76
CA VAL A 87 2.81 -4.39 -10.93
C VAL A 87 1.35 -4.06 -10.66
N ASN A 88 1.08 -3.30 -9.59
CA ASN A 88 -0.26 -2.93 -9.21
C ASN A 88 -0.94 -2.08 -10.28
N GLU A 89 -2.03 -2.60 -10.86
CA GLU A 89 -2.74 -1.97 -11.98
C GLU A 89 -3.27 -0.58 -11.61
N ASP A 90 -3.70 -0.38 -10.36
CA ASP A 90 -4.23 0.90 -9.90
C ASP A 90 -3.17 1.99 -9.95
N CYS A 91 -1.91 1.67 -9.66
CA CYS A 91 -0.81 2.65 -9.67
C CYS A 91 -0.20 2.87 -11.07
N LEU A 92 -0.41 1.94 -12.01
CA LEU A 92 0.10 2.06 -13.38
C LEU A 92 -0.76 3.00 -14.25
N MET A 93 -2.03 3.19 -13.92
CA MET A 93 -2.96 4.03 -14.68
C MET A 93 -2.78 5.55 -14.46
N PHE A 94 -2.05 5.96 -13.42
CA PHE A 94 -1.82 7.37 -13.07
C PHE A 94 -0.40 7.88 -13.38
N GLY A 95 0.40 7.09 -14.11
CA GLY A 95 1.81 7.36 -14.43
C GLY A 95 2.06 8.27 -15.61
#